data_AF-A0A1F4HMV0-F1
#
_entry.id   AF-A0A1F4HMV0-F1
#
_cell.length_a   1.000
_cell.length_b   1.000
_cell.length_c   1.000
_cell.angle_alpha   90.00
_cell.angle_beta   90.00
_cell.angle_gamma   90.00
#
_symmetry.space_group_name_H-M   'P 1'
#
loop_
_entity.id
_entity.type
_entity.pdbx_description
1 polymer ?
#
loop_
_entity_poly.entity_id
_entity_poly.type
_entity_poly.pdbx_seq_one_letter_code
_entity_poly.pdbx_strand_id
1 'polypeptide(L)'
;MPVSDSRRRILVVGCGAMGGLFAARLSTLAEVVTYDTDTQHVAQINAHGLRIDGASELLARLSAVSEAQALSGQHFDAVLMLTKSAWPRCAI
;
A
#
# COMPACT_ATOMS: atom_id res chain seq x y z
N MET A 1 24.90 -2.22 -12.50
CA MET A 1 24.93 -1.44 -11.24
C MET A 1 23.49 -1.08 -10.92
N PRO A 2 22.80 -1.73 -9.97
CA PRO A 2 21.46 -1.28 -9.64
C PRO A 2 21.58 0.00 -8.83
N VAL A 3 20.92 1.04 -9.33
CA VAL A 3 20.82 2.36 -8.71
C VAL A 3 20.15 2.15 -7.35
N SER A 4 20.88 2.33 -6.24
CA SER A 4 20.27 2.32 -4.92
C SER A 4 19.49 3.63 -4.77
N ASP A 5 18.24 3.61 -5.23
CA ASP A 5 17.29 4.68 -4.91
C ASP A 5 17.23 4.76 -3.38
N SER A 6 17.62 5.91 -2.83
CA SER A 6 17.82 6.10 -1.38
C SER A 6 16.49 6.20 -0.63
N ARG A 7 15.39 5.86 -1.30
CA ARG A 7 14.04 5.92 -0.78
C ARG A 7 13.65 4.53 -0.29
N ARG A 8 13.31 4.43 0.99
CA ARG A 8 12.84 3.18 1.61
C ARG A 8 11.62 2.67 0.85
N ARG A 9 11.51 1.37 0.65
CA ARG A 9 10.35 0.70 0.05
C ARG A 9 9.49 0.10 1.14
N ILE A 10 8.23 0.51 1.20
CA ILE A 10 7.28 0.08 2.23
C ILE A 10 6.09 -0.61 1.57
N LEU A 11 5.76 -1.81 2.05
CA LEU A 11 4.53 -2.51 1.70
C LEU A 11 3.46 -2.19 2.75
N VAL A 12 2.28 -1.74 2.30
CA VAL A 12 1.10 -1.59 3.15
C VAL A 12 0.09 -2.67 2.80
N VAL A 13 -0.21 -3.57 3.75
CA VAL A 13 -1.15 -4.68 3.59
C VAL A 13 -2.50 -4.31 4.19
N GLY A 14 -3.53 -4.25 3.36
CA GLY A 14 -4.83 -3.67 3.68
C GLY A 14 -4.84 -2.18 3.37
N CYS A 15 -5.64 -1.77 2.38
CA CYS A 15 -5.80 -0.41 1.90
C CYS A 15 -7.19 0.16 2.17
N GLY A 16 -7.88 -0.33 3.21
CA GLY A 16 -9.08 0.33 3.76
C GLY A 16 -8.74 1.69 4.39
N ALA A 17 -9.65 2.26 5.19
CA ALA A 17 -9.51 3.64 5.72
C ALA A 17 -8.13 3.97 6.33
N MET A 18 -7.67 3.20 7.33
CA MET A 18 -6.36 3.44 7.97
C MET A 18 -5.19 3.08 7.05
N GLY A 19 -5.33 2.00 6.28
CA GLY A 19 -4.37 1.54 5.28
C GLY A 19 -4.04 2.62 4.25
N GLY A 20 -5.08 3.14 3.62
CA GLY A 20 -4.98 4.24 2.65
C GLY A 20 -4.39 5.50 3.26
N LEU A 21 -4.81 5.89 4.47
CA LEU A 21 -4.26 7.06 5.16
C LEU A 21 -2.74 6.96 5.34
N PHE A 22 -2.24 5.85 5.89
CA PHE A 22 -0.81 5.66 6.08
C PHE A 22 -0.08 5.54 4.75
N ALA A 23 -0.62 4.80 3.77
CA ALA A 23 -0.03 4.65 2.45
C ALA A 23 0.13 6.00 1.73
N ALA A 24 -0.90 6.83 1.74
CA ALA A 24 -0.86 8.17 1.14
C ALA A 24 0.22 9.04 1.79
N ARG A 25 0.25 9.08 3.13
CA ARG A 25 1.22 9.92 3.86
C ARG A 25 2.64 9.42 3.69
N LEU A 26 2.87 8.11 3.77
CA LEU A 26 4.19 7.52 3.58
C LEU A 26 4.72 7.70 2.16
N SER A 27 3.85 7.76 1.14
CA SER A 27 4.27 7.98 -0.25
C SER A 27 5.03 9.29 -0.47
N THR A 28 4.90 10.26 0.45
CA THR A 28 5.66 11.51 0.41
C THR A 28 7.13 11.33 0.84
N LEU A 29 7.46 10.25 1.54
CA LEU A 29 8.77 9.98 2.15
C LEU A 29 9.44 8.70 1.64
N ALA A 30 8.66 7.76 1.12
CA ALA A 30 9.05 6.39 0.77
C ALA A 30 8.39 5.95 -0.54
N GLU A 31 8.96 4.94 -1.21
CA GLU A 31 8.24 4.22 -2.26
C GLU A 31 7.23 3.30 -1.58
N VAL A 32 5.94 3.48 -1.87
CA VAL A 32 4.86 2.72 -1.25
C VAL A 32 4.18 1.83 -2.29
N VAL A 33 4.08 0.55 -1.94
CA VAL A 33 3.21 -0.42 -2.62
C VAL A 33 2.10 -0.80 -1.64
N THR A 34 0.85 -0.79 -2.10
CA THR A 34 -0.29 -1.26 -1.31
C THR A 34 -0.77 -2.61 -1.83
N TYR A 35 -1.21 -3.48 -0.92
CA TYR A 35 -1.90 -4.72 -1.24
C TYR A 35 -3.26 -4.73 -0.58
N ASP A 36 -4.32 -5.00 -1.36
CA ASP A 36 -5.67 -5.20 -0.84
C ASP A 36 -6.40 -6.25 -1.67
N THR A 37 -7.16 -7.13 -1.02
CA THR A 37 -7.93 -8.18 -1.69
C THR A 37 -9.12 -7.65 -2.48
N ASP A 38 -9.58 -6.42 -2.20
CA ASP A 38 -10.63 -5.76 -2.97
C ASP A 38 -10.08 -5.26 -4.32
N THR A 39 -10.30 -6.07 -5.36
CA THR A 39 -9.83 -5.80 -6.73
C THR A 39 -10.43 -4.52 -7.33
N GLN A 40 -11.68 -4.19 -6.99
CA GLN A 40 -12.33 -2.96 -7.45
C GLN A 40 -11.66 -1.74 -6.80
N HIS A 41 -11.40 -1.82 -5.49
CA HIS A 41 -10.71 -0.75 -4.78
C HIS A 41 -9.29 -0.53 -5.31
N VAL A 42 -8.53 -1.62 -5.54
CA VAL A 42 -7.19 -1.56 -6.15
C VAL A 42 -7.23 -0.92 -7.54
N ALA A 43 -8.18 -1.29 -8.40
CA ALA A 43 -8.32 -0.70 -9.72
C ALA A 43 -8.61 0.81 -9.65
N GLN A 44 -9.46 1.24 -8.70
CA GLN A 44 -9.74 2.65 -8.48
C GLN A 44 -8.50 3.43 -8.03
N ILE A 45 -7.70 2.87 -7.11
CA ILE A 45 -6.45 3.49 -6.66
C ILE A 45 -5.48 3.64 -7.83
N ASN A 46 -5.30 2.60 -8.65
CA ASN A 46 -4.38 2.67 -9.78
C ASN A 46 -4.84 3.68 -10.84
N ALA A 47 -6.14 3.79 -11.11
CA ALA A 47 -6.69 4.74 -12.08
C ALA A 47 -6.67 6.18 -11.57
N HIS A 48 -7.08 6.41 -10.33
CA HIS A 48 -7.37 7.75 -9.82
C HIS A 48 -6.37 8.25 -8.77
N GLY A 49 -5.53 7.38 -8.24
CA GLY A 49 -4.76 7.65 -7.03
C GLY A 49 -5.60 7.46 -5.78
N LEU A 50 -4.95 7.54 -4.62
CA LEU A 50 -5.60 7.46 -3.33
C LEU A 50 -5.80 8.88 -2.78
N ARG A 51 -7.07 9.27 -2.60
CA ARG A 51 -7.46 10.60 -2.13
C ARG A 51 -7.80 10.55 -0.64
N ILE A 52 -7.21 11.46 0.12
CA ILE A 52 -7.56 11.76 1.51
C ILE A 52 -8.26 13.12 1.50
N ASP A 53 -9.47 13.14 2.06
CA ASP A 53 -10.29 14.33 2.24
C ASP A 53 -10.53 14.57 3.74
N GLY A 54 -10.78 15.82 4.16
CA GLY A 54 -11.09 16.18 5.55
C GLY A 54 -10.08 17.16 6.15
N ALA A 55 -9.45 16.80 7.27
CA ALA A 55 -8.50 17.68 7.97
C ALA A 55 -7.24 18.04 7.14
N SER A 56 -6.94 17.24 6.12
CA SER A 56 -5.91 17.51 5.11
C SER A 56 -6.37 16.90 3.81
N GLU A 57 -6.19 17.63 2.71
CA GLU A 57 -6.40 17.11 1.37
C GLU A 57 -5.08 16.56 0.82
N LEU A 58 -5.11 15.34 0.28
CA LEU A 58 -3.95 14.72 -0.35
C LEU A 58 -4.40 13.76 -1.45
N LEU A 59 -3.77 13.85 -2.62
CA LEU A 59 -3.90 12.85 -3.68
C LEU A 59 -2.55 12.16 -3.88
N ALA A 60 -2.46 10.91 -3.45
CA ALA A 60 -1.25 10.09 -3.60
C ALA A 60 -1.34 9.18 -4.83
N ARG A 61 -0.29 9.17 -5.66
CA ARG A 61 -0.14 8.22 -6.77
C ARG A 61 0.82 7.13 -6.32
N LEU A 62 0.30 5.94 -6.07
CA LEU A 62 1.04 4.79 -5.57
C LEU A 62 0.59 3.51 -6.29
N SER A 63 1.42 2.47 -6.24
CA SER A 63 1.11 1.18 -6.84
C SER A 63 0.23 0.36 -5.91
N ALA A 64 -0.93 -0.09 -6.39
CA ALA A 64 -1.81 -0.99 -5.66
C ALA A 64 -1.89 -2.34 -6.37
N VAL A 65 -1.79 -3.44 -5.61
CA VAL A 65 -1.90 -4.80 -6.12
C VAL A 65 -2.96 -5.59 -5.37
N SER A 66 -3.70 -6.45 -6.09
CA SER A 66 -4.70 -7.34 -5.48
C SER A 66 -4.28 -8.79 -5.43
N GLU A 67 -3.18 -9.14 -6.11
CA GLU A 67 -2.66 -10.50 -6.18
C GLU A 67 -1.33 -10.58 -5.44
N ALA A 68 -1.24 -11.45 -4.42
CA ALA A 68 -0.02 -11.62 -3.64
C ALA A 68 1.17 -12.09 -4.50
N GLN A 69 0.90 -12.80 -5.60
CA GLN A 69 1.93 -13.24 -6.55
C GLN A 69 2.69 -12.06 -7.18
N ALA A 70 2.04 -10.90 -7.33
CA ALA A 70 2.69 -9.69 -7.87
C ALA A 70 3.79 -9.15 -6.95
N LEU A 71 3.75 -9.50 -5.66
CA LEU A 71 4.76 -9.09 -4.67
C LEU A 71 5.95 -10.06 -4.60
N SER A 72 5.86 -11.23 -5.25
CA SER A 72 6.89 -12.26 -5.18
C SER A 72 8.22 -11.75 -5.77
N GLY A 73 9.31 -11.94 -5.04
CA GLY A 73 10.65 -11.49 -5.45
C GLY A 73 10.90 -9.98 -5.25
N GLN A 74 9.92 -9.22 -4.76
CA GLN A 74 10.15 -7.83 -4.37
C GLN A 74 10.73 -7.73 -2.96
N HIS A 75 11.61 -6.74 -2.75
CA HIS A 75 12.17 -6.42 -1.44
C HIS A 75 11.48 -5.17 -0.86
N PHE A 76 11.15 -5.22 0.42
CA PHE A 76 10.59 -4.12 1.19
C PHE A 76 11.37 -3.96 2.49
N ASP A 77 11.70 -2.71 2.84
CA ASP A 77 12.42 -2.40 4.08
C ASP A 77 11.50 -2.47 5.31
N ALA A 78 10.19 -2.30 5.09
CA ALA A 78 9.18 -2.44 6.12
C ALA A 78 7.85 -2.92 5.53
N VAL A 79 7.06 -3.62 6.35
CA VAL A 79 5.70 -4.04 6.02
C VAL A 79 4.76 -3.55 7.11
N LEU A 80 3.71 -2.83 6.73
CA LEU A 80 2.68 -2.33 7.64
C LEU A 80 1.38 -3.11 7.39
N MET A 81 1.01 -3.98 8.33
CA MET A 81 -0.24 -4.75 8.27
C MET A 81 -1.39 -3.97 8.92
N LEU A 82 -2.35 -3.55 8.10
CA LEU A 82 -3.49 -2.70 8.46
C LEU A 82 -4.80 -3.34 7.99
N THR A 83 -4.95 -4.64 8.22
CA THR A 83 -6.21 -5.34 8.00
C THR A 83 -7.09 -5.23 9.22
N LYS A 84 -8.41 -5.14 9.03
CA LYS A 84 -9.35 -5.26 10.15
C LYS A 84 -9.17 -6.65 10.77
N SER A 85 -9.32 -6.75 12.09
CA SER A 85 -9.25 -7.99 12.86
C SER A 85 -10.29 -9.02 12.39
N ALA A 86 -9.96 -9.71 11.30
CA ALA A 86 -10.37 -11.07 11.01
C ALA A 86 -9.14 -11.91 11.35
N TRP A 87 -9.25 -12.66 12.43
CA TRP A 87 -8.29 -13.68 12.85
C TRP A 87 -7.74 -14.41 11.60
N PRO A 88 -6.42 -14.48 11.36
CA PRO A 88 -5.91 -15.21 10.20
C PRO A 88 -6.27 -16.67 10.41
N ARG A 89 -7.26 -17.17 9.64
CA ARG A 89 -7.70 -18.57 9.72
C ARG A 89 -6.63 -19.58 9.32
N CYS A 90 -5.45 -19.11 8.92
CA CYS A 90 -4.22 -19.87 8.82
C CYS A 90 -3.07 -18.92 9.21
N ALA A 91 -2.61 -19.01 10.46
CA ALA A 91 -1.27 -18.58 10.83
C ALA A 91 -0.55 -19.85 11.29
N ILE A 92 0.46 -20.25 10.50
CA ILE A 92 1.53 -21.24 10.74
C ILE A 92 1.13 -22.64 11.21
#